data_AF-A0A2E6P9A9-F1
#
_entry.id   AF-A0A2E6P9A9-F1
#
_cell.length_a   1.000
_cell.length_b   1.000
_cell.length_c   1.000
_cell.angle_alpha   90.00
_cell.angle_beta   90.00
_cell.angle_gamma   90.00
#
_symmetry.space_group_name_H-M   'P 1'
#
loop_
_entity.id
_entity.type
_entity.pdbx_description
1 polymer ?
#
loop_
_entity_poly.entity_id
_entity_poly.type
_entity_poly.pdbx_seq_one_letter_code
_entity_poly.pdbx_strand_id
1 'polypeptide(L)'
;MSASRKRSLVKTLTWRIIATTDTFILTLVSATWFGKDLGIDSSEAVALAGTVAALEVVTKMILYYLHERGWSSLDWGQDEQE
;
A
#
# COMPACT_ATOMS: atom_id res chain seq x y z
N MET A 1 -0.12 -20.24 19.22
CA MET A 1 -0.80 -19.21 18.41
C MET A 1 -0.86 -19.66 16.94
N SER A 2 -1.78 -20.55 16.58
CA SER A 2 -2.11 -20.73 15.16
C SER A 2 -3.10 -19.63 14.85
N ALA A 3 -2.68 -18.55 14.18
CA ALA A 3 -3.67 -17.67 13.57
C ALA A 3 -4.49 -18.52 12.61
N SER A 4 -5.83 -18.49 12.72
CA SER A 4 -6.72 -19.20 11.80
C SER A 4 -6.22 -19.04 10.35
N ARG A 5 -5.99 -20.17 9.67
CA ARG A 5 -5.44 -20.21 8.30
C ARG A 5 -6.21 -19.28 7.35
N LYS A 6 -7.51 -19.12 7.60
CA LYS A 6 -8.41 -18.20 6.89
C LYS A 6 -8.07 -16.73 7.13
N ARG A 7 -7.78 -16.34 8.38
CA ARG A 7 -7.39 -14.96 8.73
C ARG A 7 -6.11 -14.54 8.01
N SER A 8 -5.10 -15.42 7.99
CA SER A 8 -3.83 -15.14 7.30
C SER A 8 -4.03 -14.95 5.78
N LEU A 9 -4.88 -15.77 5.15
CA LEU A 9 -5.22 -15.63 3.74
C LEU A 9 -5.93 -14.31 3.44
N VAL A 10 -6.91 -13.92 4.27
CA VAL A 10 -7.64 -12.66 4.10
C VAL A 10 -6.71 -11.46 4.30
N LYS A 11 -5.87 -11.46 5.36
CA LYS A 11 -4.84 -10.43 5.59
C LYS A 11 -3.92 -10.26 4.39
N THR A 12 -3.51 -11.38 3.80
CA THR A 12 -2.64 -11.36 2.61
C THR A 12 -3.37 -10.75 1.42
N LEU A 13 -4.61 -11.16 1.16
CA LEU A 13 -5.40 -10.64 0.05
C LEU A 13 -5.69 -9.14 0.20
N THR A 14 -6.12 -8.70 1.40
CA THR A 14 -6.37 -7.28 1.67
C THR A 14 -5.10 -6.46 1.49
N TRP A 15 -3.95 -6.95 1.99
CA TRP A 15 -2.68 -6.26 1.81
C TRP A 15 -2.29 -6.15 0.34
N ARG A 16 -2.48 -7.22 -0.45
CA ARG A 16 -2.19 -7.19 -1.89
C ARG A 16 -3.02 -6.17 -2.63
N ILE A 17 -4.33 -6.13 -2.37
CA ILE A 17 -5.24 -5.17 -3.01
C ILE A 17 -4.82 -3.74 -2.66
N ILE A 18 -4.63 -3.43 -1.37
CA ILE A 18 -4.23 -2.10 -0.91
C ILE A 18 -2.92 -1.66 -1.56
N ALA A 19 -1.89 -2.52 -1.51
CA ALA A 19 -0.57 -2.19 -2.05
C ALA A 19 -0.58 -2.00 -3.57
N THR A 20 -1.36 -2.79 -4.32
CA THR A 20 -1.47 -2.61 -5.79
C THR A 20 -2.25 -1.36 -6.17
N THR A 21 -3.32 -1.05 -5.43
CA THR A 21 -4.12 0.16 -5.66
C THR A 21 -3.30 1.41 -5.35
N ASP A 22 -2.49 1.40 -4.29
CA ASP A 22 -1.59 2.49 -3.93
C ASP A 22 -0.59 2.83 -5.06
N THR A 23 0.17 1.85 -5.54
CA THR A 23 1.13 2.05 -6.64
C THR A 23 0.44 2.54 -7.91
N PHE A 24 -0.75 2.03 -8.24
CA PHE A 24 -1.53 2.48 -9.40
C PHE A 24 -1.92 3.97 -9.28
N ILE A 25 -2.46 4.37 -8.12
CA ILE A 25 -2.84 5.76 -7.86
C ILE A 25 -1.62 6.67 -7.89
N LEU A 26 -0.52 6.29 -7.24
CA LEU A 26 0.71 7.08 -7.24
C LEU A 26 1.28 7.27 -8.65
N THR A 27 1.27 6.22 -9.46
CA THR A 27 1.73 6.29 -10.86
C THR A 27 0.83 7.20 -11.68
N LEU A 28 -0.50 7.04 -11.56
CA LEU A 28 -1.47 7.87 -12.28
C LEU A 28 -1.34 9.35 -11.89
N VAL A 29 -1.32 9.64 -10.59
CA VAL A 29 -1.21 10.99 -10.03
C VAL A 29 0.14 11.62 -10.37
N SER A 30 1.22 10.85 -10.36
CA SER A 30 2.54 11.35 -10.75
C SER A 30 2.62 11.67 -12.23
N ALA A 31 2.06 10.82 -13.09
CA ALA A 31 2.05 11.03 -14.53
C ALA A 31 1.12 12.19 -14.98
N THR A 32 0.06 12.46 -14.22
CA THR A 32 -0.96 13.47 -14.60
C THR A 32 -0.81 14.82 -13.91
N TRP A 33 -0.37 14.86 -12.65
CA TRP A 33 -0.33 16.08 -11.83
C TRP A 33 1.09 16.43 -11.34
N PHE A 34 1.74 15.54 -10.58
CA PHE A 34 3.03 15.90 -9.96
C PHE A 34 4.16 16.11 -10.97
N GLY A 35 4.16 15.42 -12.12
CA GLY A 35 5.16 15.67 -13.16
C GLY A 35 5.19 17.14 -13.55
N LYS A 36 4.01 17.74 -13.76
CA LYS A 36 3.89 19.15 -14.15
C LYS A 36 4.25 20.11 -13.02
N ASP A 37 3.77 19.84 -11.79
CA ASP A 37 3.98 20.71 -10.63
C ASP A 37 5.41 20.66 -10.07
N LEU A 38 6.12 19.53 -10.24
CA LEU A 38 7.54 19.38 -9.86
C LEU A 38 8.51 19.79 -10.97
N GLY A 39 8.02 20.26 -12.12
CA GLY A 39 8.86 20.61 -13.28
C GLY A 39 9.52 19.39 -13.95
N ILE A 40 9.01 18.19 -13.71
CA ILE A 40 9.47 16.94 -14.30
C ILE A 40 8.71 16.75 -15.62
N ASP A 41 9.39 17.00 -16.73
CA ASP A 41 8.79 16.78 -18.04
C ASP A 41 8.66 15.28 -18.33
N SER A 42 7.58 14.90 -19.02
CA SER A 42 7.25 13.50 -19.36
C SER A 42 8.32 12.80 -20.23
N SER A 43 9.26 13.56 -20.78
CA SER A 43 10.45 13.09 -21.49
C SER A 43 11.47 12.43 -20.57
N GLU A 44 11.42 12.66 -19.25
CA GLU A 44 12.34 12.12 -18.25
C GLU A 44 11.71 10.97 -17.45
N ALA A 45 11.58 9.81 -18.09
CA ALA A 45 11.03 8.59 -17.48
C ALA A 45 11.72 8.22 -16.14
N VAL A 46 13.01 8.55 -15.99
CA VAL A 46 13.79 8.28 -14.77
C VAL A 46 13.34 9.16 -13.59
N ALA A 47 13.08 10.45 -13.81
CA ALA A 47 12.65 11.36 -12.76
C ALA A 47 11.24 11.04 -12.26
N LEU A 48 10.33 10.69 -13.18
CA LEU A 48 8.99 10.21 -12.83
C LEU A 48 9.06 8.91 -12.02
N ALA A 49 9.87 7.93 -12.46
CA ALA A 49 10.04 6.66 -11.75
C ALA A 49 10.63 6.85 -10.34
N GLY A 50 11.62 7.74 -10.19
CA GLY A 50 12.19 8.07 -8.88
C GLY A 50 11.18 8.68 -7.92
N THR A 51 10.30 9.56 -8.43
CA THR A 51 9.22 10.17 -7.64
C THR A 51 8.22 9.13 -7.15
N VAL A 52 7.74 8.26 -8.05
CA VAL A 52 6.81 7.18 -7.69
C VAL A 52 7.45 6.23 -6.67
N ALA A 53 8.71 5.85 -6.87
CA ALA A 53 9.42 4.95 -5.95
C ALA A 53 9.56 5.55 -4.54
N ALA A 54 9.89 6.85 -4.44
CA ALA A 54 10.01 7.53 -3.15
C ALA A 54 8.65 7.61 -2.43
N LEU A 55 7.59 8.01 -3.15
CA LEU A 55 6.25 8.09 -2.60
C LEU A 55 5.73 6.72 -2.18
N GLU A 56 5.95 5.69 -3.00
CA GLU A 56 5.50 4.32 -2.73
C GLU A 56 6.05 3.80 -1.39
N VAL A 57 7.32 4.08 -1.08
CA VAL A 57 7.92 3.64 0.19
C VAL A 57 7.20 4.29 1.37
N VAL A 58 6.96 5.61 1.30
CA VAL A 58 6.32 6.36 2.38
C VAL A 58 4.85 5.97 2.53
N THR A 59 4.10 5.89 1.44
CA THR A 59 2.67 5.52 1.46
C THR A 59 2.48 4.09 1.95
N LYS A 60 3.29 3.12 1.48
CA LYS A 60 3.20 1.74 1.94
C LYS A 60 3.52 1.59 3.42
N MET A 61 4.45 2.37 3.97
CA MET A 61 4.70 2.38 5.42
C MET A 61 3.44 2.80 6.20
N ILE A 62 2.79 3.88 5.77
CA ILE A 62 1.57 4.39 6.41
C ILE A 62 0.42 3.39 6.24
N LEU A 63 0.17 2.91 5.02
CA LEU A 63 -0.89 1.96 4.72
C LEU A 63 -0.69 0.63 5.45
N TYR A 64 0.54 0.14 5.55
CA TYR A 64 0.84 -1.08 6.30
C TYR A 64 0.54 -0.90 7.79
N TYR A 65 0.96 0.21 8.37
CA TYR A 65 0.66 0.53 9.77
C TYR A 65 -0.85 0.57 10.02
N LEU A 66 -1.61 1.27 9.16
CA LEU A 66 -3.06 1.34 9.27
C LEU A 66 -3.75 -0.01 9.04
N HIS A 67 -3.25 -0.81 8.09
CA HIS A 67 -3.74 -2.17 7.83
C HIS A 67 -3.59 -3.03 9.07
N GLU A 68 -2.39 -3.09 9.65
CA GLU A 68 -2.15 -3.87 10.87
C GLU A 68 -2.94 -3.32 12.06
N ARG A 69 -3.08 -1.99 12.19
CA ARG A 69 -3.89 -1.38 13.25
C ARG A 69 -5.37 -1.78 13.12
N GLY A 70 -5.92 -1.72 11.90
CA GLY A 70 -7.27 -2.18 11.61
C GLY A 70 -7.46 -3.67 11.95
N TRP A 71 -6.51 -4.52 11.55
CA TRP A 71 -6.54 -5.95 11.89
C TRP A 71 -6.37 -6.25 13.37
N SER A 72 -5.69 -5.39 14.12
CA SER A 72 -5.56 -5.49 15.58
C SER A 72 -6.83 -5.06 16.32
N SER A 73 -7.63 -4.18 15.73
CA SER A 73 -8.90 -3.71 16.30
C SER A 73 -10.08 -4.65 16.03
N LEU A 74 -9.90 -5.64 15.15
CA LEU A 74 -10.91 -6.63 14.79
C LEU A 74 -10.67 -7.94 15.57
N ASP A 75 -11.66 -8.36 16.37
CA ASP A 75 -11.63 -9.64 17.11
C ASP A 75 -11.79 -10.88 16.21
N TRP A 76 -12.06 -10.69 14.92
CA TRP A 76 -12.31 -11.80 14.01
C TRP A 76 -11.08 -12.69 13.80
N GLY A 77 -11.25 -14.00 14.04
CA GLY A 77 -10.20 -15.00 13.89
C GLY A 77 -9.10 -14.90 14.95
N GLN A 78 -9.40 -14.30 16.11
CA GLN A 78 -8.72 -14.66 17.35
C GLN A 78 -9.28 -16.01 17.77
N ASP A 79 -8.54 -17.08 17.50
CA ASP A 79 -8.92 -18.40 18.00
C ASP A 79 -8.71 -18.36 19.53
N GLU A 80 -9.79 -18.24 20.30
CA GLU A 80 -9.84 -18.63 21.71
C GLU A 80 -9.50 -20.11 21.75
N GLN A 81 -8.24 -20.43 22.08
CA GLN A 81 -7.88 -21.78 22.48
C GLN A 81 -8.06 -21.83 24.00
N GLU A 82 -9.25 -22.23 24.43
CA GLU A 82 -9.39 -22.99 25.68
C GLU A 82 -8.81 -24.40 25.52
#